data_AF-A0A3G9CW25-F1
#
_entry.id   AF-A0A3G9CW25-F1
#
_cell.length_a   1.000
_cell.length_b   1.000
_cell.length_c   1.000
_cell.angle_alpha   90.00
_cell.angle_beta   90.00
_cell.angle_gamma   90.00
#
_symmetry.space_group_name_H-M   'P 1'
#
loop_
_entity.id
_entity.type
_entity.pdbx_description
1 polymer ?
#
loop_
_entity_poly.entity_id
_entity_poly.type
_entity_poly.pdbx_seq_one_letter_code
_entity_poly.pdbx_strand_id
1 'polypeptide(L)'
;MHKKKGKPGNTIIYVLILFLLFSAPVSAEDNKINIAYISLSQSDALELASQKNPYSGSIEYTWVSAFNASTYGASDELLAAGASGFFDTQDVVLCDMLWEPYILR
;
A
#
# COMPACT_ATOMS: atom_id res chain seq x y z
N MET A 1 -28.42 -16.59 -58.54
CA MET A 1 -27.53 -16.32 -57.38
C MET A 1 -28.37 -16.19 -56.12
N HIS A 2 -28.37 -17.20 -55.23
CA HIS A 2 -29.09 -17.15 -53.95
C HIS A 2 -28.11 -16.75 -52.83
N LYS A 3 -28.26 -15.55 -52.25
CA LYS A 3 -27.55 -15.15 -51.04
C LYS A 3 -28.16 -15.86 -49.83
N LYS A 4 -27.42 -16.79 -49.19
CA LYS A 4 -27.81 -17.36 -47.90
C LYS A 4 -27.66 -16.28 -46.81
N LYS A 5 -28.78 -15.87 -46.20
CA LYS A 5 -28.77 -15.03 -44.99
C LYS A 5 -28.26 -15.88 -43.82
N GLY A 6 -27.10 -15.51 -43.27
CA GLY A 6 -26.54 -16.15 -42.07
C GLY A 6 -27.47 -15.96 -40.87
N LYS A 7 -27.77 -17.05 -40.16
CA LYS A 7 -28.70 -17.07 -39.02
C LYS A 7 -27.98 -16.51 -37.77
N PRO A 8 -28.43 -15.40 -37.17
CA PRO A 8 -27.67 -14.66 -36.16
C PRO A 8 -27.65 -15.28 -34.74
N GLY A 9 -28.17 -16.49 -34.55
CA GLY A 9 -28.47 -17.03 -33.22
C GLY A 9 -27.24 -17.43 -32.38
N ASN A 10 -26.18 -17.95 -33.01
CA ASN A 10 -25.05 -18.50 -32.27
C ASN A 10 -23.95 -17.47 -32.04
N THR A 11 -23.83 -16.46 -32.91
CA THR A 11 -22.80 -15.42 -32.81
C THR A 11 -22.92 -14.62 -31.52
N ILE A 12 -24.14 -14.31 -31.09
CA ILE A 12 -24.38 -13.55 -29.85
C ILE A 12 -23.92 -14.36 -28.62
N ILE A 13 -24.15 -15.67 -28.61
CA ILE A 13 -23.74 -16.55 -27.52
C ILE A 13 -22.21 -16.62 -27.44
N TYR A 14 -21.52 -16.74 -28.57
CA TYR A 14 -20.06 -16.72 -28.59
C TYR A 14 -19.49 -15.39 -28.11
N VAL A 15 -20.09 -14.26 -28.47
CA VAL A 15 -19.67 -12.94 -28.00
C VAL A 15 -19.86 -12.79 -26.49
N LEU A 16 -20.96 -13.29 -25.93
CA LEU A 16 -21.21 -13.27 -24.49
C LEU A 16 -20.24 -14.15 -23.70
N ILE A 17 -19.95 -15.36 -24.19
CA ILE A 17 -18.96 -16.26 -23.60
C ILE A 17 -17.57 -15.63 -23.66
N LEU A 18 -17.23 -14.99 -24.79
CA LEU A 18 -15.97 -14.26 -24.94
C LEU A 18 -15.87 -13.11 -23.92
N PHE A 19 -16.95 -12.35 -23.72
CA PHE A 19 -17.00 -11.26 -22.74
C PHE A 19 -16.83 -11.76 -21.30
N LEU A 20 -17.42 -12.91 -20.95
CA LEU A 20 -17.27 -13.51 -19.61
C LEU A 20 -15.87 -14.10 -19.38
N LEU A 21 -15.22 -14.61 -20.43
CA LEU A 21 -13.84 -15.09 -20.36
C LEU A 21 -12.83 -13.94 -20.26
N PHE A 22 -13.16 -12.76 -20.78
CA PHE A 22 -12.32 -11.55 -20.70
C PHE A 22 -12.70 -10.59 -19.58
N SER A 23 -13.82 -10.79 -18.89
CA SER A 23 -14.07 -10.16 -17.60
C SER A 23 -13.21 -10.84 -16.55
N ALA A 24 -11.90 -10.56 -16.58
CA ALA A 24 -11.08 -10.81 -15.41
C ALA A 24 -11.79 -10.16 -14.21
N PRO A 25 -11.94 -10.84 -13.07
CA PRO A 25 -12.31 -10.13 -11.86
C PRO A 25 -11.22 -9.08 -11.68
N VAL A 26 -11.57 -7.80 -11.88
CA VAL A 26 -10.81 -6.73 -11.25
C VAL A 26 -11.01 -7.01 -9.78
N SER A 27 -10.08 -7.76 -9.20
CA SER A 27 -9.95 -7.82 -7.76
C SER A 27 -9.72 -6.36 -7.39
N ALA A 28 -10.76 -5.72 -6.86
CA ALA A 28 -10.57 -4.56 -6.02
C ALA A 28 -9.87 -5.09 -4.77
N GLU A 29 -8.61 -5.48 -4.93
CA GLU A 29 -7.66 -5.32 -3.85
C GLU A 29 -7.76 -3.83 -3.57
N ASP A 30 -8.45 -3.48 -2.50
CA ASP A 30 -8.58 -2.09 -2.08
C ASP A 30 -7.15 -1.57 -2.06
N ASN A 31 -6.79 -0.72 -3.03
CA ASN A 31 -5.46 -0.13 -3.13
C ASN A 31 -5.31 0.79 -1.92
N LYS A 32 -4.95 0.18 -0.79
CA LYS A 32 -4.72 0.88 0.45
C LYS A 32 -3.52 1.78 0.26
N ILE A 33 -3.60 2.96 0.87
CA ILE A 33 -2.48 3.86 0.99
C ILE A 33 -1.63 3.40 2.16
N ASN A 34 -0.42 2.94 1.88
CA ASN A 34 0.55 2.52 2.89
C ASN A 34 1.29 3.74 3.43
N ILE A 35 1.14 3.99 4.72
CA ILE A 35 1.76 5.13 5.41
C ILE A 35 2.70 4.59 6.49
N ALA A 36 3.98 4.89 6.35
CA ALA A 36 4.96 4.69 7.40
C ALA A 36 5.19 5.98 8.19
N TYR A 37 5.13 5.89 9.51
CA TYR A 37 5.54 6.96 10.43
C TYR A 37 6.79 6.55 11.19
N ILE A 38 7.85 7.32 11.03
CA ILE A 38 9.15 7.10 11.67
C ILE A 38 9.35 8.16 12.76
N SER A 39 9.46 7.71 14.01
CA SER A 39 9.58 8.63 15.15
C SER A 39 10.28 7.98 16.34
N LEU A 40 10.66 8.81 17.32
CA LEU A 40 11.25 8.33 18.57
C LEU A 40 10.28 7.43 19.37
N SER A 41 8.98 7.75 19.33
CA SER A 41 7.92 7.01 20.02
C SER A 41 6.63 7.02 19.21
N GLN A 42 5.80 5.99 19.37
CA GLN A 42 4.48 5.93 18.75
C GLN A 42 3.62 7.10 19.23
N SER A 43 2.83 7.67 18.31
CA SER A 43 1.84 8.68 18.65
C SER A 43 0.48 8.04 18.85
N ASP A 44 -0.04 8.08 20.08
CA ASP A 44 -1.39 7.61 20.41
C ASP A 44 -2.46 8.29 19.53
N ALA A 45 -2.25 9.57 19.20
CA ALA A 45 -3.18 10.31 18.36
C ALA A 45 -3.20 9.80 16.92
N LEU A 46 -2.04 9.44 16.35
CA LEU A 46 -1.94 8.90 14.98
C LEU A 46 -2.43 7.46 14.92
N GLU A 47 -2.14 6.65 15.94
CA GLU A 47 -2.70 5.29 16.05
C GLU A 47 -4.23 5.33 16.17
N LEU A 48 -4.77 6.24 16.99
CA LEU A 48 -6.21 6.41 17.10
C LEU A 48 -6.83 6.89 15.78
N ALA A 49 -6.15 7.81 15.09
CA ALA A 49 -6.60 8.32 13.81
C ALA A 49 -6.59 7.23 12.73
N SER A 50 -5.57 6.36 12.67
CA SER A 50 -5.52 5.28 11.68
C SER A 50 -6.71 4.31 11.80
N GLN A 51 -7.30 4.20 12.99
CA GLN A 51 -8.46 3.35 13.25
C GLN A 51 -9.80 4.08 13.03
N LYS A 52 -9.88 5.34 13.45
CA LYS A 52 -11.16 6.09 13.52
C LYS A 52 -11.39 7.09 12.39
N ASN A 53 -10.37 7.39 11.60
CA ASN A 53 -10.50 8.28 10.46
C ASN A 53 -11.55 7.72 9.47
N PRO A 54 -12.39 8.56 8.83
CA PRO A 54 -13.38 8.08 7.85
C PRO A 54 -12.80 7.25 6.69
N TYR A 55 -11.51 7.38 6.43
CA TYR A 55 -10.75 6.65 5.41
C TYR A 55 -9.90 5.51 5.99
N SER A 56 -10.09 5.10 7.25
CA SER A 56 -9.30 4.04 7.90
C SER A 56 -9.33 2.70 7.16
N GLY A 57 -10.44 2.38 6.48
CA GLY A 57 -10.51 1.19 5.61
C GLY A 57 -9.58 1.23 4.39
N SER A 58 -9.15 2.42 3.98
CA SER A 58 -8.30 2.67 2.81
C SER A 58 -6.85 3.01 3.18
N ILE A 59 -6.50 3.02 4.46
CA ILE A 59 -5.16 3.37 4.94
C ILE A 59 -4.58 2.18 5.70
N GLU A 60 -3.35 1.82 5.38
CA GLU A 60 -2.54 0.93 6.20
C GLU A 60 -1.47 1.76 6.88
N TYR A 61 -1.48 1.81 8.21
CA TYR A 61 -0.57 2.63 9.00
C TYR A 61 0.43 1.76 9.74
N THR A 62 1.72 2.02 9.52
CA THR A 62 2.81 1.35 10.23
C THR A 62 3.66 2.39 10.95
N TRP A 63 3.89 2.20 12.25
CA TRP A 63 4.88 2.95 13.00
C TRP A 63 6.21 2.19 13.05
N VAL A 64 7.32 2.90 12.84
CA VAL A 64 8.68 2.37 12.94
C VAL A 64 9.45 3.23 13.95
N SER A 65 9.99 2.61 14.99
CA SER A 65 10.86 3.32 15.94
C SER A 65 12.10 3.83 15.21
N ALA A 66 12.48 5.09 15.43
CA ALA A 66 13.63 5.69 14.76
C ALA A 66 14.96 5.43 15.47
N PHE A 67 14.95 5.27 16.79
CA PHE A 67 16.13 5.41 17.64
C PHE A 67 16.33 4.24 18.61
N ASN A 68 17.59 3.80 18.73
CA ASN A 68 18.01 2.86 19.77
C ASN A 68 18.79 3.60 20.85
N ALA A 69 18.20 3.69 22.04
CA ALA A 69 18.79 4.38 23.19
C ALA A 69 20.05 3.68 23.75
N SER A 70 20.26 2.40 23.43
CA SER A 70 21.45 1.67 23.88
C SER A 70 22.68 1.98 23.02
N THR A 71 22.47 2.24 21.72
CA THR A 71 23.54 2.52 20.75
C THR A 71 23.66 4.00 20.40
N TYR A 72 22.70 4.82 20.83
CA TYR A 72 22.57 6.24 20.44
C TYR A 72 22.55 6.44 18.91
N GLY A 73 21.93 5.51 18.18
CA GLY A 73 21.84 5.51 16.73
C GLY A 73 20.46 5.10 16.20
N ALA A 74 20.40 4.80 14.89
CA ALA A 74 19.19 4.26 14.27
C ALA A 74 18.73 2.98 15.00
N SER A 75 17.42 2.79 15.11
CA SER A 75 16.86 1.57 15.68
C SER A 75 17.11 0.35 14.79
N ASP A 76 17.11 -0.84 15.40
CA ASP A 76 17.21 -2.09 14.66
C ASP A 76 16.00 -2.28 13.71
N GLU A 77 14.82 -1.80 14.10
CA GLU A 77 13.60 -1.80 13.29
C GLU A 77 13.73 -0.89 12.05
N LEU A 78 14.29 0.30 12.21
CA LEU A 78 14.52 1.23 11.12
C LEU A 78 15.56 0.67 10.14
N LEU A 79 16.65 0.08 10.65
CA LEU A 79 17.68 -0.57 9.84
C LEU A 79 17.11 -1.78 9.07
N ALA A 80 16.30 -2.61 9.72
CA ALA A 80 15.64 -3.75 9.08
C ALA A 80 14.62 -3.31 8.01
N ALA A 81 13.86 -2.25 8.27
CA ALA A 81 12.94 -1.66 7.30
C ALA A 81 13.70 -1.14 6.06
N GLY A 82 14.84 -0.48 6.25
CA GLY A 82 15.70 -0.02 5.16
C GLY A 82 16.30 -1.17 4.34
N ALA A 83 16.70 -2.26 4.99
CA ALA A 83 17.34 -3.41 4.32
C ALA A 83 16.34 -4.35 3.61
N SER A 84 15.08 -4.37 4.03
CA SER A 84 14.07 -5.32 3.55
C SER A 84 13.29 -4.84 2.31
N GLY A 85 13.48 -3.59 1.89
CA GLY A 85 12.65 -2.96 0.85
C GLY A 85 11.28 -2.52 1.38
N PHE A 86 11.05 -2.53 2.69
CA PHE A 86 9.79 -2.05 3.29
C PHE A 86 9.43 -0.63 2.83
N PHE A 87 10.42 0.27 2.75
CA PHE A 87 10.16 1.65 2.31
C PHE A 87 9.78 1.74 0.83
N ASP A 88 10.14 0.77 0.00
CA ASP A 88 9.75 0.72 -1.41
C ASP A 88 8.27 0.35 -1.58
N THR A 89 7.62 -0.15 -0.53
CA THR A 89 6.19 -0.49 -0.54
C THR A 89 5.29 0.61 0.03
N GLN A 90 5.87 1.69 0.57
CA GLN A 90 5.13 2.79 1.19
C GLN A 90 4.76 3.86 0.15
N ASP A 91 3.52 4.33 0.20
CA ASP A 91 3.08 5.49 -0.59
C ASP A 91 3.53 6.81 0.05
N VAL A 92 3.56 6.83 1.39
CA VAL A 92 3.95 8.00 2.18
C VAL A 92 4.86 7.57 3.33
N VAL A 93 5.99 8.26 3.49
CA VAL A 93 6.87 8.15 4.65
C VAL A 93 6.90 9.49 5.38
N LEU A 94 6.48 9.50 6.65
CA LEU A 94 6.45 10.66 7.52
C LEU A 94 7.50 10.52 8.63
N CYS A 95 8.20 11.60 8.97
CA CYS A 95 9.18 11.62 10.06
C CYS A 95 8.86 12.75 11.04
N ASP A 96 8.77 12.43 12.34
CA ASP A 96 8.54 13.38 13.44
C ASP A 96 9.68 14.40 13.56
N MET A 97 10.90 13.87 13.64
CA MET A 97 12.16 14.60 13.65
C MET A 97 13.24 13.79 12.95
N LEU A 98 13.90 14.40 11.97
CA LEU A 98 15.21 13.97 11.50
C LEU A 98 16.25 14.70 12.34
N TRP A 99 16.71 14.08 13.43
CA TRP A 99 17.81 14.61 14.23
C TRP A 99 19.10 13.89 13.86
N GLU A 100 20.06 14.62 13.26
CA GLU A 100 21.45 14.15 13.19
C GLU A 100 22.18 14.64 14.45
N PRO A 101 22.69 13.75 15.32
CA PRO A 101 23.62 14.17 16.34
C PRO A 101 24.88 14.72 15.66
N TYR A 102 25.25 15.97 15.99
CA TYR A 102 26.52 16.56 15.56
C TYR A 102 27.67 15.66 16.04
N ILE A 103 28.22 14.84 15.14
CA ILE A 103 29.51 14.19 15.39
C ILE A 103 30.56 15.27 15.25
N LEU A 104 31.13 15.72 16.38
CA LEU A 104 32.40 16.44 16.38
C LEU A 104 33.44 15.51 15.76
N ARG A 105 33.72 15.68 14.46
CA ARG A 105 34.86 15.09 13.77
C ARG A 105 36.11 15.92 14.01
#